data_AF-A0A8J8Q477-F1
#
_entry.id   AF-A0A8J8Q477-F1
#
_cell.length_a   1.000
_cell.length_b   1.000
_cell.length_c   1.000
_cell.angle_alpha   90.00
_cell.angle_beta   90.00
_cell.angle_gamma   90.00
#
_symmetry.space_group_name_H-M   'P 1'
#
loop_
_entity.id
_entity.type
_entity.pdbx_description
1 polymer ?
#
loop_
_entity_poly.entity_id
_entity_poly.type
_entity_poly.pdbx_seq_one_letter_code
_entity_poly.pdbx_strand_id
1 'polypeptide(L)'
;MTIPGYDSGDIAEFALERAGAHVDIVAGVVPDEFSLERSVQEPPADALAEPIDLVGHDGLRAVEAFRISLVYDPSALPPGASPTDVAVAVDDDDGWETLESTVDLEETTVAATTNDRPPGSTVAAVYDGES
;
A
#
# COMPACT_ATOMS: atom_id res chain seq x y z
N MET A 1 -36.02 -0.03 22.16
CA MET A 1 -35.32 0.07 23.45
C MET A 1 -34.00 -0.64 23.24
N THR A 2 -32.91 0.11 23.20
CA THR A 2 -31.60 -0.36 22.73
C THR A 2 -30.63 -0.36 23.91
N ILE A 3 -29.82 -1.40 24.03
CA ILE A 3 -28.83 -1.54 25.11
C ILE A 3 -27.69 -0.54 24.82
N PRO A 4 -27.35 0.37 25.76
CA PRO A 4 -26.22 1.28 25.57
C PRO A 4 -24.91 0.54 25.88
N GLY A 5 -24.01 0.46 24.90
CA GLY A 5 -22.65 -0.02 25.10
C GLY A 5 -22.19 -1.19 24.23
N TYR A 6 -22.84 -1.47 23.10
CA TYR A 6 -22.29 -2.34 22.04
C TYR A 6 -22.97 -1.97 20.72
N ASP A 7 -22.29 -1.21 19.87
CA ASP A 7 -22.63 -1.13 18.45
C ASP A 7 -21.64 -2.04 17.73
N SER A 8 -22.15 -3.17 17.24
CA SER A 8 -21.39 -4.08 16.40
C SER A 8 -21.34 -3.50 14.99
N GLY A 9 -20.16 -3.13 14.50
CA GLY A 9 -19.84 -3.24 13.07
C GLY A 9 -20.13 -2.04 12.16
N ASP A 10 -19.70 -0.84 12.51
CA ASP A 10 -19.41 0.18 11.49
C ASP A 10 -18.00 -0.09 10.95
N ILE A 11 -17.92 -1.04 10.02
CA ILE A 11 -16.71 -1.24 9.22
C ILE A 11 -16.73 -0.15 8.15
N ALA A 12 -15.74 0.74 8.18
CA ALA A 12 -15.66 1.82 7.23
C ALA A 12 -14.75 1.44 6.05
N GLU A 13 -15.29 1.51 4.84
CA GLU A 13 -14.59 1.25 3.57
C GLU A 13 -14.11 2.57 2.98
N PHE A 14 -12.81 2.69 2.72
CA PHE A 14 -12.19 3.89 2.13
C PHE A 14 -11.37 3.52 0.90
N ALA A 15 -11.56 4.27 -0.19
CA ALA A 15 -10.77 4.17 -1.41
C ALA A 15 -10.11 5.54 -1.71
N LEU A 16 -8.78 5.55 -1.84
CA LEU A 16 -8.00 6.75 -2.15
C LEU A 16 -7.12 6.52 -3.37
N GLU A 17 -7.06 7.50 -4.27
CA GLU A 17 -6.21 7.44 -5.47
C GLU A 17 -5.31 8.68 -5.57
N ARG A 18 -4.00 8.49 -5.74
CA ARG A 18 -3.05 9.56 -6.02
C ARG A 18 -1.80 9.06 -6.76
N ALA A 19 -1.44 9.75 -7.84
CA ALA A 19 -0.18 9.55 -8.57
C ALA A 19 0.09 8.08 -8.99
N GLY A 20 -0.97 7.33 -9.30
CA GLY A 20 -0.86 5.90 -9.65
C GLY A 20 -0.91 4.96 -8.45
N ALA A 21 -1.01 5.46 -7.22
CA ALA A 21 -1.32 4.64 -6.05
C ALA A 21 -2.81 4.68 -5.75
N HIS A 22 -3.36 3.51 -5.43
CA HIS A 22 -4.73 3.30 -4.98
C HIS A 22 -4.72 2.48 -3.70
N VAL A 23 -5.48 2.90 -2.69
CA VAL A 23 -5.57 2.21 -1.40
C VAL A 23 -7.01 1.96 -1.04
N ASP A 24 -7.35 0.70 -0.79
CA ASP A 24 -8.65 0.28 -0.23
C ASP A 24 -8.45 -0.22 1.20
N ILE A 25 -9.20 0.31 2.15
CA ILE A 25 -9.12 -0.09 3.57
C ILE A 25 -10.48 -0.41 4.11
N VAL A 26 -10.51 -1.47 4.91
CA VAL A 26 -11.64 -1.94 5.69
C VAL A 26 -11.19 -1.91 7.15
N ALA A 27 -11.66 -0.92 7.92
CA ALA A 27 -11.26 -0.76 9.31
C ALA A 27 -12.40 -0.22 10.18
N GLY A 28 -12.38 -0.55 11.47
CA GLY A 28 -13.34 -0.01 12.44
C GLY A 28 -13.16 1.48 12.73
N VAL A 29 -11.96 2.02 12.54
CA VAL A 29 -11.70 3.47 12.62
C VAL A 29 -10.69 3.88 11.57
N VAL A 30 -11.08 4.84 10.72
CA VAL A 30 -10.20 5.54 9.78
C VAL A 30 -10.18 7.03 10.15
N PRO A 31 -9.02 7.62 10.41
CA PRO A 31 -8.94 9.03 10.81
C PRO A 31 -9.23 9.95 9.61
N ASP A 32 -9.84 11.11 9.84
CA ASP A 32 -10.19 12.07 8.79
C ASP A 32 -8.95 12.61 8.02
N GLU A 33 -7.78 12.58 8.65
CA GLU A 33 -6.50 12.96 8.04
C GLU A 33 -5.89 11.87 7.15
N PHE A 34 -6.49 10.67 7.12
CA PHE A 34 -5.99 9.56 6.32
C PHE A 34 -6.00 9.92 4.83
N SER A 35 -4.81 10.01 4.24
CA SER A 35 -4.67 10.41 2.85
C SER A 35 -3.38 9.85 2.24
N LEU A 36 -3.33 9.85 0.90
CA LEU A 36 -2.11 9.51 0.15
C LEU A 36 -1.39 10.80 -0.20
N GLU A 37 -0.07 10.85 -0.03
CA GLU A 37 0.77 11.96 -0.48
C GLU A 37 2.00 11.44 -1.22
N ARG A 38 2.57 12.24 -2.12
CA ARG A 38 3.85 11.86 -2.74
C ARG A 38 4.93 11.93 -1.68
N SER A 39 5.71 10.86 -1.56
CA SER A 39 6.77 10.85 -0.57
C SER A 39 7.93 11.74 -0.98
N VAL A 40 8.50 12.39 0.02
CA VAL A 40 9.76 13.13 -0.11
C VAL A 40 10.97 12.25 0.22
N GLN A 41 10.73 11.02 0.70
CA GLN A 41 11.78 10.05 0.97
C GLN A 41 12.43 9.57 -0.32
N GLU A 42 13.72 9.26 -0.24
CA GLU A 42 14.44 8.70 -1.37
C GLU A 42 13.87 7.30 -1.69
N PRO A 43 13.48 7.04 -2.95
CA PRO A 43 13.03 5.72 -3.36
C PRO A 43 14.12 4.66 -3.15
N PRO A 44 13.75 3.39 -2.93
CA PRO A 44 14.72 2.30 -3.00
C PRO A 44 15.35 2.24 -4.40
N ALA A 45 16.56 1.69 -4.49
CA ALA A 45 17.30 1.64 -5.76
C ALA A 45 16.54 0.89 -6.87
N ASP A 46 15.73 -0.08 -6.46
CA ASP A 46 14.92 -0.94 -7.31
C ASP A 46 13.47 -0.42 -7.48
N ALA A 47 13.19 0.83 -7.11
CA ALA A 47 11.88 1.44 -7.29
C ALA A 47 11.52 1.60 -8.78
N LEU A 48 10.30 1.19 -9.12
CA LEU A 48 9.72 1.31 -10.45
C LEU A 48 8.73 2.48 -10.56
N ALA A 49 8.47 3.17 -9.44
CA ALA A 49 7.61 4.34 -9.35
C ALA A 49 8.06 5.26 -8.19
N GLU A 50 7.51 6.48 -8.14
CA GLU A 50 7.72 7.38 -7.00
C GLU A 50 7.04 6.81 -5.73
N PRO A 51 7.70 6.84 -4.56
CA PRO A 51 7.14 6.37 -3.31
C PRO A 51 5.99 7.27 -2.84
N ILE A 52 5.06 6.68 -2.10
CA ILE A 52 3.83 7.31 -1.62
C ILE A 52 3.74 7.16 -0.11
N ASP A 53 3.48 8.27 0.57
CA ASP A 53 3.23 8.34 2.00
C ASP A 53 1.74 8.08 2.31
N LEU A 54 1.51 7.21 3.29
CA LEU A 54 0.23 6.92 3.92
C LEU A 54 0.08 7.85 5.15
N VAL A 55 -0.43 9.05 4.91
CA VAL A 55 -0.59 10.07 5.94
C VAL A 55 -1.72 9.64 6.88
N GLY A 56 -1.51 9.78 8.19
CA GLY A 56 -2.49 9.36 9.19
C GLY A 56 -2.64 7.85 9.36
N HIS A 57 -1.79 7.02 8.74
CA HIS A 57 -1.88 5.56 8.84
C HIS A 57 -1.76 5.04 10.29
N ASP A 58 -1.00 5.72 11.16
CA ASP A 58 -0.87 5.33 12.57
C ASP A 58 -2.21 5.43 13.33
N GLY A 59 -3.11 6.31 12.88
CA GLY A 59 -4.43 6.49 13.46
C GLY A 59 -5.45 5.40 13.09
N LEU A 60 -5.13 4.51 12.14
CA LEU A 60 -5.99 3.39 11.75
C LEU A 60 -6.13 2.40 12.92
N ARG A 61 -7.37 1.98 13.21
CA ARG A 61 -7.65 0.99 14.27
C ARG A 61 -8.65 -0.05 13.82
N ALA A 62 -8.47 -1.27 14.35
CA ALA A 62 -9.27 -2.43 14.00
C ALA A 62 -9.32 -2.62 12.48
N VAL A 63 -8.14 -2.67 11.85
CA VAL A 63 -8.00 -2.97 10.42
C VAL A 63 -8.36 -4.44 10.21
N GLU A 64 -9.26 -4.69 9.27
CA GLU A 64 -9.66 -6.04 8.86
C GLU A 64 -9.09 -6.41 7.49
N ALA A 65 -8.97 -5.42 6.60
CA ALA A 65 -8.28 -5.57 5.33
C ALA A 65 -7.67 -4.24 4.89
N PHE A 66 -6.47 -4.32 4.31
CA PHE A 66 -5.78 -3.20 3.71
C PHE A 66 -5.23 -3.68 2.37
N ARG A 67 -5.64 -3.03 1.28
CA ARG A 67 -5.13 -3.28 -0.06
C ARG A 67 -4.43 -2.02 -0.57
N ILE A 68 -3.22 -2.21 -1.09
CA ILE A 68 -2.44 -1.18 -1.77
C ILE A 68 -2.25 -1.64 -3.20
N SER A 69 -2.57 -0.79 -4.17
CA SER A 69 -2.32 -1.02 -5.59
C SER A 69 -1.48 0.13 -6.12
N LEU A 70 -0.35 -0.16 -6.75
CA LEU A 70 0.58 0.83 -7.28
C LEU A 70 0.79 0.59 -8.78
N VAL A 71 0.66 1.63 -9.59
CA VAL A 71 1.09 1.63 -10.99
C VAL A 71 2.61 1.69 -11.02
N TYR A 72 3.24 0.82 -11.80
CA TYR A 72 4.69 0.80 -11.99
C TYR A 72 5.06 1.08 -13.44
N ASP A 73 6.25 1.64 -13.68
CA ASP A 73 6.75 1.84 -15.04
C ASP A 73 7.50 0.58 -15.51
N PRO A 74 6.99 -0.18 -16.49
CA PRO A 74 7.66 -1.38 -16.97
C PRO A 74 8.94 -1.07 -17.77
N SER A 75 9.18 0.19 -18.16
CA SER A 75 10.42 0.59 -18.82
C SER A 75 11.56 0.83 -17.82
N ALA A 76 11.25 1.01 -16.54
CA ALA A 76 12.20 1.09 -15.44
C ALA A 76 12.75 -0.29 -15.02
N LEU A 77 12.11 -1.38 -15.48
CA LEU A 77 12.57 -2.74 -15.20
C LEU A 77 13.97 -3.00 -15.80
N PRO A 78 14.84 -3.72 -15.07
CA PRO A 78 16.16 -4.06 -15.59
C PRO A 78 16.07 -4.99 -16.81
N PRO A 79 17.06 -4.94 -17.72
CA PRO A 79 17.04 -5.77 -18.91
C PRO A 79 17.05 -7.26 -18.56
N GLY A 80 16.00 -7.98 -18.96
CA GLY A 80 15.84 -9.40 -18.66
C GLY A 80 14.97 -9.70 -17.43
N ALA A 81 14.51 -8.68 -16.70
CA ALA A 81 13.50 -8.82 -15.66
C ALA A 81 12.16 -9.30 -16.23
N SER A 82 11.46 -10.13 -15.47
CA SER A 82 10.09 -10.47 -15.80
C SER A 82 9.18 -9.31 -15.35
N PRO A 83 8.17 -8.93 -16.14
CA PRO A 83 7.24 -7.87 -15.75
C PRO A 83 6.34 -8.25 -14.58
N THR A 84 6.36 -9.52 -14.15
CA THR A 84 5.68 -10.06 -12.96
C THR A 84 6.54 -10.01 -11.70
N ASP A 85 7.81 -9.65 -11.83
CA ASP A 85 8.83 -9.65 -10.79
C ASP A 85 8.79 -8.30 -10.06
N VAL A 86 7.60 -7.91 -9.63
CA VAL A 86 7.29 -6.61 -9.07
C VAL A 86 6.49 -6.81 -7.79
N ALA A 87 6.91 -6.14 -6.72
CA ALA A 87 6.23 -6.17 -5.43
C ALA A 87 5.90 -4.76 -4.94
N VAL A 88 4.93 -4.68 -4.03
CA VAL A 88 4.78 -3.52 -3.16
C VAL A 88 5.78 -3.66 -2.03
N ALA A 89 6.67 -2.69 -1.88
CA ALA A 89 7.52 -2.56 -0.70
C ALA A 89 6.99 -1.46 0.22
N VAL A 90 7.27 -1.62 1.51
CA VAL A 90 6.94 -0.68 2.58
C VAL A 90 8.22 -0.32 3.34
N ASP A 91 8.42 0.96 3.58
CA ASP A 91 9.54 1.49 4.37
C ASP A 91 9.18 1.47 5.87
N ASP A 92 9.79 0.55 6.61
CA ASP A 92 9.77 0.47 8.07
C ASP A 92 11.07 1.03 8.68
N ASP A 93 11.15 1.15 10.01
CA ASP A 93 12.35 1.63 10.74
C ASP A 93 13.63 0.82 10.42
N ASP A 94 13.49 -0.46 10.06
CA ASP A 94 14.60 -1.33 9.62
C ASP A 94 14.89 -1.26 8.10
N GLY A 95 14.07 -0.55 7.33
CA GLY A 95 14.20 -0.34 5.88
C GLY A 95 13.02 -0.85 5.06
N TRP A 96 13.24 -1.00 3.75
CA TRP A 96 12.21 -1.45 2.81
C TRP A 96 11.99 -2.97 2.88
N GLU A 97 10.77 -3.38 3.19
CA GLU A 97 10.33 -4.78 3.20
C GLU A 97 9.27 -5.01 2.11
N THR A 98 9.37 -6.11 1.37
CA THR A 98 8.39 -6.47 0.34
C THR A 98 7.18 -7.19 0.96
N LEU A 99 6.00 -6.80 0.50
CA LEU A 99 4.74 -7.44 0.85
C LEU A 99 4.38 -8.51 -0.17
N GLU A 100 3.63 -9.53 0.25
CA GLU A 100 3.05 -10.51 -0.67
C GLU A 100 2.14 -9.78 -1.67
N SER A 101 2.55 -9.79 -2.93
CA SER A 101 2.01 -8.93 -3.97
C SER A 101 1.55 -9.73 -5.18
N THR A 102 0.58 -9.18 -5.91
CA THR A 102 0.06 -9.71 -7.16
C THR A 102 0.18 -8.64 -8.24
N VAL A 103 0.75 -9.02 -9.38
CA VAL A 103 0.94 -8.11 -10.52
C VAL A 103 -0.18 -8.29 -11.54
N ASP A 104 -0.79 -7.19 -11.94
CA ASP A 104 -1.67 -7.09 -13.09
C ASP A 104 -0.90 -6.49 -14.28
N LEU A 105 -0.67 -7.33 -15.30
CA LEU A 105 0.09 -6.96 -16.50
C LEU A 105 -0.73 -6.14 -17.50
N GLU A 106 -2.07 -6.19 -17.43
CA GLU A 106 -2.93 -5.43 -18.33
C GLU A 106 -2.99 -3.96 -17.91
N GLU A 107 -3.04 -3.72 -16.60
CA GLU A 107 -3.11 -2.40 -16.00
C GLU A 107 -1.74 -1.86 -15.57
N THR A 108 -0.67 -2.67 -15.66
CA THR A 108 0.68 -2.34 -15.14
C THR A 108 0.64 -1.93 -13.68
N THR A 109 -0.11 -2.69 -12.88
CA THR A 109 -0.26 -2.45 -11.45
C THR A 109 0.26 -3.61 -10.64
N VAL A 110 0.78 -3.33 -9.45
CA VAL A 110 1.10 -4.32 -8.43
C VAL A 110 0.25 -4.05 -7.22
N ALA A 111 -0.35 -5.09 -6.64
CA ALA A 111 -1.20 -4.95 -5.47
C ALA A 111 -0.77 -5.88 -4.34
N ALA A 112 -0.70 -5.35 -3.12
CA ALA A 112 -0.51 -6.12 -1.90
C ALA A 112 -1.77 -6.02 -1.04
N THR A 113 -2.13 -7.13 -0.40
CA THR A 113 -3.25 -7.17 0.54
C THR A 113 -2.78 -7.75 1.86
N THR A 114 -3.07 -7.05 2.96
CA THR A 114 -2.79 -7.50 4.32
C THR A 114 -4.05 -7.42 5.19
N ASN A 115 -4.12 -8.24 6.23
CA ASN A 115 -5.23 -8.26 7.19
C ASN A 115 -4.93 -7.40 8.44
N ASP A 116 -3.85 -6.61 8.39
CA ASP A 116 -3.44 -5.69 9.45
C ASP A 116 -2.94 -4.37 8.85
N ARG A 117 -2.52 -3.41 9.67
CA ARG A 117 -1.89 -2.18 9.20
C ARG A 117 -0.53 -2.52 8.57
N PRO A 118 -0.12 -1.86 7.46
CA PRO A 118 1.25 -1.99 6.99
C PRO A 118 2.25 -1.56 8.10
N PRO A 119 3.44 -2.20 8.18
CA PRO A 119 4.43 -1.90 9.21
C PRO A 119 4.95 -0.46 9.11
N GLY A 120 5.05 0.06 7.88
CA GLY A 120 5.55 1.40 7.59
C GLY A 120 4.51 2.37 7.00
N SER A 121 4.93 3.64 6.94
CA SER A 121 4.11 4.75 6.40
C SER A 121 4.22 4.89 4.90
N THR A 122 5.31 4.41 4.31
CA THR A 122 5.69 4.77 2.94
C THR A 122 5.77 3.53 2.10
N VAL A 123 5.17 3.58 0.91
CA VAL A 123 5.08 2.43 0.01
C VAL A 123 5.57 2.76 -1.38
N ALA A 124 6.17 1.78 -2.05
CA ALA A 124 6.71 1.91 -3.39
C ALA A 124 6.52 0.61 -4.17
N ALA A 125 6.34 0.73 -5.48
CA ALA A 125 6.46 -0.42 -6.37
C ALA A 125 7.95 -0.67 -6.62
N VAL A 126 8.42 -1.88 -6.35
CA VAL A 126 9.83 -2.26 -6.51
C VAL A 126 9.96 -3.49 -7.37
N TYR A 127 11.09 -3.60 -8.05
CA TYR A 127 11.51 -4.85 -8.68
C TYR A 127 11.85 -5.89 -7.59
N ASP A 128 11.14 -7.02 -7.61
CA ASP A 128 11.29 -8.15 -6.67
C ASP A 128 11.89 -9.35 -7.40
N GLY A 129 13.13 -9.16 -7.90
CA GLY A 129 13.90 -10.25 -8.45
C GLY A 129 14.58 -11.05 -7.37
N GLU A 130 14.13 -12.29 -7.16
CA GLU A 130 14.96 -13.28 -6.46
C GLU A 130 16.31 -13.39 -7.19
N SER A 131 17.39 -12.94 -6.54
CA SER A 131 18.76 -13.11 -7.05
C SER A 131 19.32 -14.50 -6.76
#